data_AF-A0A8X7NQA4-F1
#
_entry.id   AF-A0A8X7NQA4-F1
#
_cell.length_a   1.000
_cell.length_b   1.000
_cell.length_c   1.000
_cell.angle_alpha   90.00
_cell.angle_beta   90.00
_cell.angle_gamma   90.00
#
_symmetry.space_group_name_H-M   'P 1'
#
loop_
_entity.id
_entity.type
_entity.pdbx_description
1 polymer ?
#
loop_
_entity_poly.entity_id
_entity_poly.type
_entity_poly.pdbx_seq_one_letter_code
_entity_poly.pdbx_strand_id
1 'polypeptide(L)'
;MTTHQSQNNNSRFKHSGSTNSKNGSNSHKWINQLRTLPSNPQSKDFLKLEYLDVNLNNSRKLITNLNALTKETSDYVKNVDLQVNGNLVQLNQVEKELAWLD
;
A
#
# COMPACT_ATOMS: atom_id res chain seq x y z
N MET A 1 21.64 0.84 81.45
CA MET A 1 20.56 0.49 80.51
C MET A 1 20.76 1.31 79.26
N THR A 2 21.27 0.66 78.23
CA THR A 2 21.73 1.23 76.96
C THR A 2 20.67 0.91 75.92
N THR A 3 20.03 1.92 75.35
CA THR A 3 19.09 1.72 74.24
C THR A 3 19.56 2.58 73.07
N HIS A 4 20.00 1.89 72.03
CA HIS A 4 20.60 2.42 70.82
C HIS A 4 19.56 3.18 69.98
N GLN A 5 19.88 4.42 69.59
CA GLN A 5 19.14 5.17 68.59
C GLN A 5 19.38 4.54 67.21
N SER A 6 18.32 4.02 66.59
CA SER A 6 18.34 3.52 65.22
C SER A 6 18.35 4.71 64.26
N GLN A 7 19.48 4.94 63.60
CA GLN A 7 19.63 5.92 62.53
C GLN A 7 18.98 5.37 61.25
N ASN A 8 17.94 6.06 60.78
CA ASN A 8 17.22 5.75 59.55
C ASN A 8 18.06 6.20 58.34
N ASN A 9 18.83 5.27 57.76
CA ASN A 9 19.68 5.51 56.60
C ASN A 9 18.84 5.52 55.31
N ASN A 10 18.30 6.68 54.97
CA ASN A 10 17.68 6.89 53.66
C ASN A 10 18.78 6.99 52.59
N SER A 11 19.08 5.86 51.93
CA SER A 11 20.07 5.77 50.87
C SER A 11 19.60 6.55 49.64
N ARG A 12 20.12 7.78 49.56
CA ARG A 12 20.07 8.71 48.43
C ARG A 12 20.52 8.00 47.15
N PHE A 13 19.57 7.57 46.30
CA PHE A 13 19.82 7.13 44.94
C PHE A 13 20.47 8.29 44.15
N LYS A 14 21.79 8.28 44.04
CA LYS A 14 22.53 9.12 43.08
C LYS A 14 22.47 8.40 41.73
N HIS A 15 21.47 8.71 40.91
CA HIS A 15 21.56 8.45 39.47
C HIS A 15 22.55 9.48 38.89
N SER A 16 23.81 9.06 38.78
CA SER A 16 24.82 9.79 38.04
C SER A 16 24.45 9.81 36.55
N GLY A 17 24.26 11.02 36.03
CA GLY A 17 24.76 11.44 34.73
C GLY A 17 24.40 10.58 33.52
N SER A 18 23.33 11.01 32.84
CA SER A 18 23.14 10.97 31.39
C SER A 18 24.44 10.66 30.60
N THR A 19 24.59 9.40 30.16
CA THR A 19 25.35 9.11 28.95
C THR A 19 24.46 9.47 27.77
N ASN A 20 24.50 10.74 27.40
CA ASN A 20 23.98 11.26 26.15
C ASN A 20 24.59 10.44 25.00
N SER A 21 23.83 9.48 24.47
CA SER A 21 24.15 8.79 23.21
C SER A 21 23.98 9.79 22.07
N LYS A 22 25.02 10.61 21.84
CA LYS A 22 25.17 11.40 20.63
C LYS A 22 25.92 10.55 19.61
N ASN A 23 25.19 10.09 18.60
CA ASN A 23 25.61 9.86 17.20
C ASN A 23 25.00 8.59 16.58
N GLY A 24 23.67 8.50 16.59
CA GLY A 24 22.93 7.82 15.51
C GLY A 24 22.67 8.82 14.38
N SER A 25 23.72 9.22 13.68
CA SER A 25 23.66 10.18 12.57
C SER A 25 22.84 9.61 11.41
N ASN A 26 21.61 10.12 11.26
CA ASN A 26 21.00 10.54 10.00
C ASN A 26 20.78 9.55 8.85
N SER A 27 21.15 8.26 8.94
CA SER A 27 21.11 7.36 7.77
C SER A 27 19.70 7.05 7.23
N HIS A 28 18.65 7.29 8.03
CA HIS A 28 17.28 6.91 7.71
C HIS A 28 16.24 8.03 7.89
N LYS A 29 16.65 9.31 7.91
CA LYS A 29 15.72 10.44 8.02
C LYS A 29 14.67 10.47 6.88
N TRP A 30 15.03 9.95 5.70
CA TRP A 30 14.11 9.78 4.57
C TRP A 30 12.96 8.80 4.86
N ILE A 31 13.15 7.84 5.79
CA ILE A 31 12.10 6.90 6.18
C ILE A 31 10.98 7.63 6.92
N ASN A 32 11.30 8.68 7.69
CA ASN A 32 10.27 9.50 8.35
C ASN A 32 9.49 10.35 7.34
N GLN A 33 10.13 10.75 6.23
CA GLN A 33 9.44 11.42 5.12
C GLN A 33 8.47 10.47 4.41
N LEU A 34 8.81 9.18 4.31
CA LEU A 34 7.92 8.14 3.78
C LEU A 34 6.83 7.71 4.75
N ARG A 35 7.14 7.66 6.06
CA ARG A 35 6.19 7.23 7.09
C ARG A 35 5.24 8.33 7.56
N THR A 36 5.37 9.55 7.04
CA THR A 36 4.55 10.71 7.46
C THR A 36 4.47 10.89 8.98
N LEU A 37 5.43 10.31 9.70
CA LEU A 37 5.51 10.42 11.16
C LEU A 37 5.90 11.87 11.44
N PRO A 38 5.17 12.57 12.32
CA PRO A 38 5.42 13.97 12.59
C PRO A 38 6.87 14.12 13.03
N SER A 39 7.64 14.81 12.19
CA SER A 39 9.05 15.08 12.47
C SER A 39 9.22 16.07 13.63
N ASN A 40 8.17 16.86 13.89
CA ASN A 40 8.03 17.79 15.00
C ASN A 40 6.57 17.79 15.49
N PRO A 41 6.27 17.74 16.79
CA PRO A 41 4.90 17.82 17.31
C PRO A 41 4.13 19.10 16.93
N GLN A 42 4.81 20.15 16.47
CA GLN A 42 4.20 21.42 16.04
C GLN A 42 4.16 21.62 14.51
N SER A 43 4.67 20.69 13.70
CA SER A 43 4.50 20.79 12.25
C SER A 43 3.06 20.43 11.87
N LYS A 44 2.45 21.21 10.97
CA LYS A 44 1.12 20.97 10.39
C LYS A 44 1.15 19.77 9.41
N ASP A 45 1.65 18.62 9.87
CA ASP A 45 1.82 17.40 9.06
C ASP A 45 0.48 16.66 8.83
N PHE A 46 -0.56 17.00 9.59
CA PHE A 46 -1.93 16.48 9.38
C PHE A 46 -2.48 16.77 7.97
N LEU A 47 -2.25 17.98 7.44
CA LEU A 47 -2.73 18.36 6.11
C LEU A 47 -2.03 17.55 4.99
N LYS A 48 -0.79 17.12 5.22
CA LYS A 48 -0.05 16.26 4.29
C LYS A 48 -0.54 14.80 4.34
N LEU A 49 -0.93 14.32 5.52
CA LEU A 49 -1.51 12.98 5.70
C LEU A 49 -2.84 12.85 4.96
N GLU A 50 -3.75 13.81 5.15
CA GLU A 50 -5.07 13.79 4.49
C GLU A 50 -4.94 13.82 2.96
N TYR A 51 -4.01 14.63 2.43
CA TYR A 51 -3.72 14.66 0.99
C TYR A 51 -3.19 13.31 0.48
N LEU A 52 -2.32 12.65 1.24
CA LEU A 52 -1.75 11.36 0.87
C LEU A 52 -2.81 10.26 0.90
N ASP A 53 -3.71 10.27 1.87
CA ASP A 53 -4.83 9.33 1.96
C ASP A 53 -5.83 9.49 0.81
N VAL A 54 -6.21 10.74 0.49
CA VAL A 54 -7.09 11.04 -0.66
C VAL A 54 -6.46 10.55 -1.96
N ASN A 55 -5.18 10.82 -2.17
CA ASN A 55 -4.48 10.41 -3.39
C ASN A 55 -4.29 8.90 -3.47
N LEU A 56 -3.96 8.22 -2.36
CA LEU A 56 -3.89 6.77 -2.31
C LEU A 56 -5.25 6.14 -2.61
N ASN A 57 -6.33 6.68 -2.06
CA ASN A 57 -7.68 6.22 -2.36
C ASN A 57 -8.02 6.40 -3.84
N ASN A 58 -7.72 7.56 -4.42
CA ASN A 58 -7.92 7.81 -5.85
C ASN A 58 -7.08 6.84 -6.71
N SER A 59 -5.84 6.59 -6.31
CA SER A 59 -4.94 5.65 -6.99
C SER A 59 -5.49 4.22 -6.94
N ARG A 60 -5.99 3.76 -5.79
CA ARG A 60 -6.64 2.44 -5.65
C ARG A 60 -7.88 2.32 -6.54
N LYS A 61 -8.73 3.36 -6.59
CA LYS A 61 -9.91 3.39 -7.47
C LYS A 61 -9.52 3.32 -8.95
N LEU A 62 -8.50 4.08 -9.37
CA LEU A 62 -7.99 4.04 -10.75
C LEU A 62 -7.46 2.66 -11.12
N ILE A 63 -6.68 2.01 -10.23
CA ILE A 63 -6.20 0.65 -10.45
C ILE A 63 -7.36 -0.33 -10.62
N THR A 64 -8.38 -0.27 -9.76
CA THR A 64 -9.57 -1.11 -9.88
C THR A 64 -10.30 -0.90 -11.21
N ASN A 65 -10.49 0.36 -11.63
CA ASN A 65 -11.15 0.69 -12.89
C ASN A 65 -10.35 0.18 -14.09
N LEU A 66 -9.02 0.32 -14.09
CA LEU A 66 -8.16 -0.20 -15.15
C LEU A 66 -8.20 -1.73 -15.23
N ASN A 67 -8.21 -2.41 -14.08
CA ASN A 67 -8.34 -3.87 -14.04
C ASN A 67 -9.70 -4.34 -14.57
N ALA A 68 -10.78 -3.64 -14.21
CA ALA A 68 -12.12 -3.92 -14.72
C ALA A 68 -12.19 -3.72 -16.25
N LEU A 69 -11.68 -2.59 -16.76
CA LEU A 69 -11.64 -2.30 -18.18
C LEU A 69 -10.82 -3.33 -18.96
N THR A 70 -9.66 -3.73 -18.42
CA THR A 70 -8.80 -4.75 -19.04
C THR A 70 -9.54 -6.09 -19.15
N LYS A 71 -10.25 -6.48 -18.09
CA LYS A 71 -11.05 -7.71 -18.07
C LYS A 71 -12.19 -7.64 -19.09
N GLU A 72 -12.98 -6.57 -19.08
CA GLU A 72 -14.08 -6.40 -20.04
C GLU A 72 -13.59 -6.41 -21.48
N THR A 73 -12.46 -5.74 -21.76
CA THR A 73 -11.88 -5.72 -23.11
C THR A 73 -11.44 -7.12 -23.55
N SER A 74 -10.76 -7.86 -22.66
CA SER A 74 -10.39 -9.26 -22.91
C SER A 74 -11.62 -10.13 -23.20
N ASP A 75 -12.67 -10.00 -22.38
CA ASP A 75 -13.89 -10.81 -22.51
C ASP A 75 -14.66 -10.45 -23.79
N TYR A 76 -14.68 -9.17 -24.17
CA TYR A 76 -15.25 -8.71 -25.44
C TYR A 76 -14.51 -9.30 -26.65
N VAL A 77 -13.18 -9.22 -26.67
CA VAL A 77 -12.37 -9.79 -27.78
C VAL A 77 -12.62 -11.30 -27.91
N LYS A 78 -12.66 -12.03 -26.79
CA LYS A 78 -12.98 -13.46 -26.80
C LYS A 78 -14.38 -13.75 -27.34
N ASN A 79 -15.37 -12.94 -26.99
CA ASN A 79 -16.73 -13.11 -27.49
C ASN A 79 -16.81 -12.85 -29.01
N VAL A 80 -16.16 -11.79 -29.50
CA VAL A 80 -16.09 -11.52 -30.93
C VAL A 80 -15.40 -12.66 -31.67
N ASP A 81 -14.28 -13.16 -31.16
CA ASP A 81 -13.57 -14.30 -31.75
C ASP A 81 -14.45 -15.57 -31.81
N LEU A 82 -15.18 -15.88 -30.73
CA LEU A 82 -16.14 -16.98 -30.72
C LEU A 82 -17.27 -16.80 -31.76
N GLN A 83 -17.81 -15.59 -31.90
CA GLN A 83 -18.84 -15.29 -32.89
C GLN A 83 -18.30 -15.41 -34.32
N VAL A 84 -17.12 -14.86 -34.60
CA VAL A 84 -16.48 -14.94 -35.92
C VAL A 84 -16.17 -16.39 -36.27
N ASN A 85 -15.53 -17.14 -35.37
CA ASN A 85 -15.21 -18.54 -35.60
C ASN A 85 -16.46 -19.41 -35.76
N GLY A 86 -17.49 -19.18 -34.94
CA GLY A 86 -18.78 -19.88 -35.06
C GLY A 86 -19.48 -19.59 -36.39
N ASN A 87 -19.48 -18.34 -36.84
CA ASN A 87 -20.07 -17.94 -38.10
C ASN A 87 -19.28 -18.47 -39.31
N LEU A 88 -17.94 -18.52 -39.22
CA LEU A 88 -17.08 -19.12 -40.25
C LEU A 88 -17.33 -20.61 -40.42
N VAL A 89 -17.60 -21.34 -39.33
CA VAL A 89 -17.99 -22.76 -39.41
C VAL A 89 -19.29 -22.94 -40.19
N GLN A 90 -20.29 -22.09 -39.95
CA GLN A 90 -21.55 -22.13 -40.69
C GLN A 90 -21.35 -21.77 -42.17
N LEU A 91 -20.54 -20.75 -42.48
CA LEU A 91 -20.20 -20.37 -43.85
C LEU A 91 -19.50 -21.51 -44.62
N ASN A 92 -18.52 -22.18 -44.00
CA ASN A 92 -17.85 -23.35 -44.60
C ASN A 92 -18.81 -24.51 -44.85
N GLN A 93 -19.85 -24.67 -44.01
CA GLN A 93 -20.87 -25.68 -44.22
C GLN A 93 -21.73 -25.35 -45.45
N VAL A 94 -22.16 -24.10 -45.58
CA VAL A 94 -22.92 -23.62 -46.76
C VAL A 94 -22.09 -23.73 -48.03
N GLU A 95 -20.79 -23.39 -47.99
CA GLU A 95 -19.87 -23.55 -49.12
C GLU A 95 -19.81 -25.01 -49.61
N LYS A 96 -19.67 -25.97 -48.69
CA LYS A 96 -19.65 -27.40 -49.02
C LYS A 96 -20.97 -27.89 -49.62
N GLU A 97 -22.10 -27.40 -49.11
CA GLU A 97 -23.42 -27.73 -49.63
C GLU A 97 -23.62 -27.16 -51.05
N LEU A 98 -23.13 -25.94 -51.31
CA LEU A 98 -23.14 -25.35 -52.65
C LEU A 98 -22.22 -26.09 -53.63
N ALA A 99 -21.04 -26.53 -53.18
CA ALA A 99 -20.06 -27.23 -54.02
C ALA A 99 -20.58 -28.58 -54.57
N TRP A 100 -21.69 -29.09 -54.04
CA TRP A 100 -22.34 -30.32 -54.51
C TRP A 100 -23.42 -30.07 -55.57
N LEU A 101 -23.76 -28.81 -55.83
CA LEU A 101 -24.75 -28.39 -56.84
C LEU A 101 -24.11 -28.04 -58.20
N ASP A 102 -22.78 -27.91 -58.25
CA ASP A 102 -21.95 -27.84 -59.48
C ASP A 102 -21.50 -29.24 -59.93
#